data_AF-A0A3C0WLD1-F1
#
_entry.id   AF-A0A3C0WLD1-F1
#
_cell.length_a   1.000
_cell.length_b   1.000
_cell.length_c   1.000
_cell.angle_alpha   90.00
_cell.angle_beta   90.00
_cell.angle_gamma   90.00
#
_symmetry.space_group_name_H-M   'P 1'
#
loop_
_entity.id
_entity.type
_entity.pdbx_description
1 polymer ?
#
loop_
_entity_poly.entity_id
_entity_poly.type
_entity_poly.pdbx_seq_one_letter_code
_entity_poly.pdbx_strand_id
1 'polypeptide(L)'
;GMPTSVSYPYTIRDGSITPGQHASFLGKAHDPFFFENDPNDDAFTLPQLRLPSGLSASRLNRRRFIQQTIDKQTALLESSGAAQGFDLYYDRAIRMLTSDKVRSAFDLTQESESVRESYGRTTYGQSCLLSRRLIESGVKFVTVYFSNSIGGRSIEKGGWDTHGFDDTRMFEIIPKYHLPITEQTLPTLLEDLQQRGLYDDT
;
A
#
# COMPACT_ATOMS: atom_id res chain seq x y z
N GLY A 1 -9.15 9.75 8.68
CA GLY A 1 -8.23 8.89 9.44
C GLY A 1 -7.46 8.03 8.46
N MET A 2 -6.18 7.76 8.71
CA MET A 2 -5.37 6.93 7.83
C MET A 2 -5.91 5.48 7.77
N PRO A 3 -5.69 4.74 6.67
CA PRO A 3 -5.83 3.29 6.69
C PRO A 3 -4.92 2.70 7.79
N THR A 4 -5.39 1.62 8.43
CA THR A 4 -4.64 0.95 9.51
C THR A 4 -3.49 0.15 8.92
N SER A 5 -3.77 -0.54 7.82
CA SER A 5 -2.81 -1.36 7.08
C SER A 5 -2.81 -0.95 5.60
N VAL A 6 -1.62 -0.91 5.00
CA VAL A 6 -1.39 -0.55 3.59
C VAL A 6 -0.40 -1.55 2.99
N SER A 7 -0.65 -2.05 1.77
CA SER A 7 0.22 -3.03 1.12
C SER A 7 0.39 -2.71 -0.37
N TYR A 8 1.60 -2.78 -0.91
CA TYR A 8 1.92 -2.37 -2.30
C TYR A 8 3.38 -2.77 -2.67
N PRO A 9 3.84 -2.61 -3.92
CA PRO A 9 3.05 -2.38 -5.14
C PRO A 9 2.76 -3.68 -5.89
N TYR A 10 3.16 -4.83 -5.36
CA TYR A 10 3.01 -6.09 -6.09
C TYR A 10 1.98 -7.02 -5.47
N THR A 11 1.20 -7.67 -6.34
CA THR A 11 0.59 -8.95 -6.01
C THR A 11 1.63 -10.04 -6.26
N ILE A 12 2.09 -10.72 -5.20
CA ILE A 12 3.02 -11.83 -5.29
C ILE A 12 2.36 -13.01 -6.00
N ARG A 13 3.10 -13.64 -6.92
CA ARG A 13 2.67 -14.80 -7.68
C ARG A 13 3.73 -15.91 -7.67
N ASP A 14 3.25 -17.14 -7.75
CA ASP A 14 4.02 -18.34 -8.06
C ASP A 14 3.12 -19.31 -8.83
N GLY A 15 3.06 -19.12 -10.16
CA GLY A 15 2.06 -19.74 -11.05
C GLY A 15 0.61 -19.26 -10.85
N SER A 16 0.25 -18.89 -9.62
CA SER A 16 -1.02 -18.31 -9.19
C SER A 16 -0.77 -17.21 -8.16
N ILE A 17 -1.82 -16.47 -7.75
CA ILE A 17 -1.69 -15.47 -6.68
C ILE A 17 -1.40 -16.20 -5.36
N THR A 18 -0.32 -15.82 -4.69
CA THR A 18 0.05 -16.43 -3.41
C THR A 18 -1.01 -16.11 -2.36
N PRO A 19 -1.50 -17.10 -1.57
CA PRO A 19 -2.48 -16.85 -0.52
C PRO A 19 -1.90 -15.96 0.59
N GLY A 20 -2.78 -15.31 1.37
CA GLY A 20 -2.39 -14.52 2.55
C GLY A 20 -2.06 -13.05 2.27
N GLN A 21 -2.23 -12.56 1.05
CA GLN A 21 -2.05 -11.13 0.69
C GLN A 21 -3.24 -10.23 1.09
N HIS A 22 -4.34 -10.84 1.54
CA HIS A 22 -5.56 -10.19 2.00
C HIS A 22 -6.05 -10.84 3.30
N ALA A 23 -6.97 -10.19 4.00
CA ALA A 23 -7.48 -10.62 5.30
C ALA A 23 -8.35 -11.90 5.22
N SER A 24 -8.75 -12.31 4.02
CA SER A 24 -9.44 -13.58 3.76
C SER A 24 -10.65 -13.76 4.69
N PHE A 25 -10.67 -14.79 5.53
CA PHE A 25 -11.74 -15.11 6.48
C PHE A 25 -12.02 -14.02 7.53
N LEU A 26 -11.07 -13.12 7.78
CA LEU A 26 -11.28 -11.97 8.68
C LEU A 26 -12.22 -10.92 8.05
N GLY A 27 -12.40 -10.96 6.72
CA GLY A 27 -13.32 -10.12 5.98
C GLY A 27 -12.74 -8.76 5.55
N LYS A 28 -13.42 -8.12 4.59
CA LYS A 28 -12.97 -6.89 3.89
C LYS A 28 -12.68 -5.70 4.82
N ALA A 29 -13.28 -5.65 6.00
CA ALA A 29 -13.01 -4.59 6.97
C ALA A 29 -11.55 -4.60 7.47
N HIS A 30 -10.91 -5.76 7.42
CA HIS A 30 -9.53 -6.00 7.83
C HIS A 30 -8.54 -6.08 6.66
N ASP A 31 -9.01 -5.98 5.41
CA ASP A 31 -8.12 -5.94 4.25
C ASP A 31 -7.21 -4.70 4.30
N PRO A 32 -5.93 -4.83 3.89
CA PRO A 32 -5.08 -3.67 3.72
C PRO A 32 -5.62 -2.78 2.61
N PHE A 33 -5.35 -1.47 2.71
CA PHE A 33 -5.48 -0.62 1.53
C PHE A 33 -4.38 -1.01 0.54
N PHE A 34 -4.77 -1.69 -0.54
CA PHE A 34 -3.86 -2.25 -1.53
C PHE A 34 -3.88 -1.48 -2.85
N PHE A 35 -2.71 -1.23 -3.42
CA PHE A 35 -2.56 -0.64 -4.76
C PHE A 35 -1.29 -1.16 -5.45
N GLU A 36 -1.29 -1.15 -6.79
CA GLU A 36 -0.19 -1.68 -7.60
C GLU A 36 0.64 -0.61 -8.32
N ASN A 37 0.29 0.66 -8.13
CA ASN A 37 1.01 1.78 -8.73
C ASN A 37 2.44 1.86 -8.17
N ASP A 38 3.43 1.93 -9.07
CA ASP A 38 4.85 2.04 -8.70
C ASP A 38 5.16 3.44 -8.13
N PRO A 39 5.61 3.57 -6.87
CA PRO A 39 5.99 4.85 -6.28
C PRO A 39 7.19 5.55 -6.96
N ASN A 40 7.97 4.82 -7.77
CA ASN A 40 9.09 5.38 -8.53
C ASN A 40 8.69 5.97 -9.88
N ASP A 41 7.46 5.76 -10.34
CA ASP A 41 6.96 6.37 -11.58
C ASP A 41 6.77 7.89 -11.39
N ASP A 42 7.20 8.70 -12.36
CA ASP A 42 6.99 10.15 -12.37
C ASP A 42 5.50 10.52 -12.38
N ALA A 43 4.66 9.66 -12.96
CA ALA A 43 3.22 9.79 -12.99
C ALA A 43 2.53 9.11 -11.78
N PHE A 44 3.28 8.74 -10.73
CA PHE A 44 2.73 8.10 -9.54
C PHE A 44 1.59 8.93 -8.96
N THR A 45 0.39 8.39 -9.11
CA THR A 45 -0.83 8.94 -8.54
C THR A 45 -1.71 7.78 -8.11
N LEU A 46 -2.55 8.04 -7.10
CA LEU A 46 -3.59 7.10 -6.68
C LEU A 46 -4.96 7.71 -7.02
N PRO A 47 -5.49 7.49 -8.23
CA PRO A 47 -6.80 7.99 -8.63
C PRO A 47 -7.91 7.53 -7.67
N GLN A 48 -7.73 6.36 -7.02
CA GLN A 48 -8.68 5.83 -6.03
C GLN A 48 -8.74 6.67 -4.75
N LEU A 49 -7.81 7.60 -4.54
CA LEU A 49 -7.79 8.57 -3.44
C LEU A 49 -8.25 9.98 -3.87
N ARG A 50 -8.76 10.13 -5.10
CA ARG A 50 -9.31 11.40 -5.62
C ARG A 50 -10.80 11.28 -5.90
N LEU A 51 -11.53 12.36 -5.64
CA LEU A 51 -12.94 12.44 -6.03
C LEU A 51 -13.06 12.62 -7.55
N PRO A 52 -13.98 11.91 -8.23
CA PRO A 52 -14.29 12.14 -9.63
C PRO A 52 -14.68 13.60 -9.92
N SER A 53 -14.38 14.08 -11.12
CA SER A 53 -14.76 15.42 -11.56
C SER A 53 -16.28 15.64 -11.44
N GLY A 54 -16.68 16.76 -10.82
CA GLY A 54 -18.09 17.08 -10.55
C GLY A 54 -18.71 16.45 -9.29
N LEU A 55 -17.93 15.70 -8.51
CA LEU A 55 -18.34 15.16 -7.21
C LEU A 55 -17.60 15.85 -6.05
N SER A 56 -18.24 16.79 -5.38
CA SER A 56 -17.68 17.40 -4.17
C SER A 56 -17.82 16.49 -2.95
N ALA A 57 -16.97 16.69 -1.94
CA ALA A 57 -17.05 15.99 -0.65
C ALA A 57 -18.45 16.11 -0.02
N SER A 58 -19.04 17.32 -0.07
CA SER A 58 -20.40 17.58 0.41
C SER A 58 -21.46 16.76 -0.34
N ARG A 59 -21.33 16.65 -1.66
CA ARG A 59 -22.26 15.85 -2.49
C ARG A 59 -22.15 14.36 -2.19
N LEU A 60 -20.93 13.84 -1.98
CA LEU A 60 -20.69 12.45 -1.59
C LEU A 60 -21.29 12.15 -0.22
N ASN A 61 -21.03 13.00 0.78
CA ASN A 61 -21.60 12.86 2.13
C ASN A 61 -23.13 12.89 2.12
N ARG A 62 -23.74 13.76 1.30
CA ARG A 62 -25.21 13.82 1.16
C ARG A 62 -25.78 12.53 0.56
N ARG A 63 -25.12 11.95 -0.45
CA ARG A 63 -25.53 10.65 -1.02
C ARG A 63 -25.43 9.53 0.01
N ARG A 64 -24.35 9.49 0.79
CA ARG A 64 -24.17 8.51 1.87
C ARG A 64 -25.24 8.64 2.95
N PHE A 65 -25.59 9.85 3.35
CA PHE A 65 -26.65 10.10 4.32
C PHE A 65 -28.02 9.58 3.84
N ILE A 66 -28.36 9.83 2.57
CA ILE A 66 -29.61 9.33 1.97
C ILE A 66 -29.60 7.79 1.92
N GLN A 67 -28.50 7.20 1.46
CA GLN A 67 -28.33 5.74 1.43
C GLN A 67 -28.55 5.13 2.81
N GLN A 68 -27.85 5.63 3.85
CA GLN A 68 -28.01 5.15 5.22
C GLN A 68 -29.44 5.34 5.77
N THR A 69 -30.15 6.38 5.33
CA THR A 69 -31.54 6.60 5.73
C THR A 69 -32.47 5.54 5.13
N ILE A 70 -32.29 5.21 3.85
CA ILE A 70 -33.03 4.15 3.17
C ILE A 70 -32.67 2.79 3.77
N ASP A 71 -31.38 2.51 3.97
CA ASP A 71 -30.90 1.25 4.53
C ASP A 71 -31.45 1.02 5.95
N LYS A 72 -31.53 2.07 6.78
CA LYS A 72 -32.17 1.99 8.11
C LYS A 72 -33.66 1.66 8.04
N GLN A 73 -34.39 2.17 7.04
CA GLN A 73 -35.80 1.84 6.84
C GLN A 73 -35.99 0.38 6.40
N THR A 74 -35.08 -0.14 5.58
CA THR A 74 -35.09 -1.53 5.11
C THR A 74 -34.59 -2.52 6.17
N ALA A 75 -33.63 -2.13 7.01
CA ALA A 75 -33.10 -2.97 8.09
C ALA A 75 -34.11 -3.19 9.24
N LEU A 76 -35.10 -2.29 9.39
CA LEU A 76 -36.27 -2.53 10.24
C LEU A 76 -37.17 -3.66 9.71
N LEU A 77 -37.00 -4.07 8.44
CA LEU A 77 -37.74 -5.12 7.77
C LEU A 77 -36.94 -6.43 7.62
N GLU A 78 -35.60 -6.39 7.57
CA GLU A 78 -34.74 -7.58 7.54
C GLU A 78 -33.42 -7.40 8.30
N SER A 79 -33.09 -8.34 9.20
CA SER A 79 -31.79 -8.38 9.89
C SER A 79 -30.80 -9.31 9.17
N SER A 80 -29.85 -8.78 8.41
CA SER A 80 -28.69 -9.56 7.94
C SER A 80 -27.37 -8.91 8.37
N GLY A 81 -26.49 -9.69 9.00
CA GLY A 81 -25.16 -9.24 9.45
C GLY A 81 -24.21 -8.88 8.30
N ALA A 82 -24.52 -9.29 7.07
CA ALA A 82 -23.73 -8.96 5.88
C ALA A 82 -23.81 -7.46 5.53
N ALA A 83 -24.94 -6.79 5.79
CA ALA A 83 -25.12 -5.36 5.46
C ALA A 83 -24.20 -4.45 6.31
N GLN A 84 -23.97 -4.80 7.58
CA GLN A 84 -23.17 -3.99 8.51
C GLN A 84 -21.68 -3.91 8.12
N GLY A 85 -21.12 -4.98 7.56
CA GLY A 85 -19.72 -5.01 7.12
C GLY A 85 -19.42 -4.09 5.93
N PHE A 86 -20.38 -3.91 5.01
CA PHE A 86 -20.24 -3.01 3.88
C PHE A 86 -20.27 -1.54 4.31
N ASP A 87 -21.06 -1.19 5.32
CA ASP A 87 -21.18 0.19 5.77
C ASP A 87 -19.89 0.76 6.37
N LEU A 88 -19.21 -0.04 7.20
CA LEU A 88 -17.92 0.36 7.77
C LEU A 88 -16.86 0.57 6.68
N TYR A 89 -16.88 -0.29 5.66
CA TYR A 89 -15.98 -0.19 4.50
C TYR A 89 -16.25 1.10 3.70
N TYR A 90 -17.51 1.40 3.37
CA TYR A 90 -17.89 2.61 2.66
C TYR A 90 -17.51 3.88 3.43
N ASP A 91 -17.80 3.93 4.73
CA ASP A 91 -17.47 5.09 5.56
C ASP A 91 -15.95 5.31 5.62
N ARG A 92 -15.16 4.23 5.65
CA ARG A 92 -13.70 4.31 5.60
C ARG A 92 -13.22 4.87 4.27
N ALA A 93 -13.73 4.35 3.15
CA ALA A 93 -13.37 4.81 1.81
C ALA A 93 -13.70 6.30 1.61
N ILE A 94 -14.89 6.74 2.02
CA ILE A 94 -15.29 8.15 1.95
C ILE A 94 -14.34 9.03 2.76
N ARG A 95 -14.01 8.63 4.00
CA ARG A 95 -13.05 9.38 4.84
C ARG A 95 -11.66 9.45 4.22
N MET A 96 -11.22 8.44 3.48
CA MET A 96 -9.94 8.48 2.78
C MET A 96 -9.98 9.45 1.60
N LEU A 97 -11.04 9.39 0.79
CA LEU A 97 -11.25 10.26 -0.37
C LEU A 97 -11.32 11.75 0.00
N THR A 98 -11.88 12.07 1.17
CA THR A 98 -12.07 13.46 1.61
C THR A 98 -10.95 13.99 2.50
N SER A 99 -9.94 13.19 2.83
CA SER A 99 -8.88 13.59 3.76
C SER A 99 -7.64 14.12 3.04
N ASP A 100 -7.34 15.41 3.25
CA ASP A 100 -6.11 16.02 2.74
C ASP A 100 -4.85 15.40 3.37
N LYS A 101 -4.93 14.99 4.63
CA LYS A 101 -3.86 14.24 5.32
C LYS A 101 -3.52 12.93 4.58
N VAL A 102 -4.54 12.17 4.18
CA VAL A 102 -4.34 10.94 3.40
C VAL A 102 -3.66 11.29 2.07
N ARG A 103 -4.15 12.29 1.35
CA ARG A 103 -3.58 12.69 0.06
C ARG A 103 -2.10 13.11 0.17
N SER A 104 -1.76 13.93 1.17
CA SER A 104 -0.38 14.38 1.41
C SER A 104 0.54 13.23 1.81
N ALA A 105 0.06 12.26 2.58
CA ALA A 105 0.86 11.10 2.97
C ALA A 105 1.35 10.28 1.77
N PHE A 106 0.52 10.14 0.73
CA PHE A 106 0.85 9.44 -0.51
C PHE A 106 1.58 10.30 -1.55
N ASP A 107 1.84 11.57 -1.27
CA ASP A 107 2.45 12.49 -2.22
C ASP A 107 3.98 12.56 -2.05
N LEU A 108 4.69 11.77 -2.86
CA LEU A 108 6.16 11.75 -2.89
C LEU A 108 6.78 13.01 -3.51
N THR A 109 6.00 13.87 -4.16
CA THR A 109 6.51 15.14 -4.70
C THR A 109 6.86 16.15 -3.61
N GLN A 110 6.40 15.90 -2.37
CA GLN A 110 6.74 16.69 -1.19
C GLN A 110 8.10 16.33 -0.59
N GLU A 111 8.75 15.26 -1.07
CA GLU A 111 10.10 14.91 -0.67
C GLU A 111 11.13 15.59 -1.59
N SER A 112 12.21 16.10 -0.99
CA SER A 112 13.31 16.66 -1.77
C SER A 112 13.96 15.59 -2.64
N GLU A 113 14.52 16.00 -3.78
CA GLU A 113 15.20 15.11 -4.70
C GLU A 113 16.33 14.32 -4.03
N SER A 114 17.13 14.95 -3.17
CA SER A 114 18.20 14.28 -2.43
C SER A 114 17.72 13.13 -1.54
N VAL A 115 16.55 13.28 -0.90
CA VAL A 115 15.92 12.21 -0.10
C VAL A 115 15.43 11.09 -1.01
N ARG A 116 14.89 11.42 -2.19
CA ARG A 116 14.48 10.38 -3.15
C ARG A 116 15.68 9.61 -3.70
N GLU A 117 16.79 10.29 -3.97
CA GLU A 117 18.04 9.66 -4.41
C GLU A 117 18.67 8.79 -3.32
N SER A 118 18.64 9.20 -2.05
CA SER A 118 19.25 8.41 -0.96
C SER A 118 18.59 7.05 -0.81
N TYR A 119 17.25 6.99 -0.88
CA TYR A 119 16.49 5.73 -0.88
C TYR A 119 16.72 4.88 -2.15
N GLY A 120 17.22 5.49 -3.22
CA GLY A 120 17.41 4.90 -4.54
C GLY A 120 16.17 5.00 -5.44
N ARG A 121 16.40 5.28 -6.72
CA ARG A 121 15.36 5.36 -7.78
C ARG A 121 14.94 3.99 -8.30
N THR A 122 14.53 3.15 -7.37
CA THR A 122 13.97 1.82 -7.63
C THR A 122 12.56 1.76 -7.05
N THR A 123 11.73 0.85 -7.56
CA THR A 123 10.39 0.59 -7.01
C THR A 123 10.46 0.30 -5.52
N TYR A 124 11.42 -0.52 -5.06
CA TYR A 124 11.61 -0.84 -3.65
C TYR A 124 12.05 0.39 -2.84
N GLY A 125 13.04 1.15 -3.33
CA GLY A 125 13.54 2.37 -2.69
C GLY A 125 12.45 3.39 -2.43
N GLN A 126 11.71 3.76 -3.48
CA GLN A 126 10.61 4.71 -3.38
C GLN A 126 9.42 4.14 -2.60
N SER A 127 9.24 2.81 -2.61
CA SER A 127 8.22 2.17 -1.78
C SER A 127 8.52 2.29 -0.29
N CYS A 128 9.78 2.10 0.12
CA CYS A 128 10.23 2.32 1.49
C CYS A 128 10.12 3.79 1.91
N LEU A 129 10.48 4.72 1.01
CA LEU A 129 10.27 6.15 1.24
C LEU A 129 8.80 6.48 1.50
N LEU A 130 7.90 5.95 0.67
CA LEU A 130 6.47 6.08 0.86
C LEU A 130 6.02 5.46 2.19
N SER A 131 6.57 4.31 2.59
CA SER A 131 6.23 3.67 3.87
C SER A 131 6.54 4.58 5.03
N ARG A 132 7.71 5.23 5.03
CA ARG A 132 8.10 6.17 6.07
C ARG A 132 7.11 7.34 6.16
N ARG A 133 6.69 7.93 5.03
CA ARG A 133 5.65 8.98 5.01
C ARG A 133 4.30 8.50 5.57
N LEU A 134 3.91 7.27 5.24
CA LEU A 134 2.67 6.66 5.73
C LEU A 134 2.70 6.44 7.24
N ILE A 135 3.83 5.95 7.78
CA ILE A 135 4.05 5.73 9.21
C ILE A 135 4.01 7.06 9.96
N GLU A 136 4.73 8.07 9.46
CA GLU A 136 4.73 9.45 9.99
C GLU A 136 3.32 10.05 9.99
N SER A 137 2.49 9.68 9.01
CA SER A 137 1.09 10.09 8.92
C SER A 137 0.14 9.28 9.83
N GLY A 138 0.62 8.21 10.46
CA GLY A 138 -0.10 7.40 11.44
C GLY A 138 -0.70 6.09 10.91
N VAL A 139 -0.25 5.60 9.75
CA VAL A 139 -0.50 4.21 9.34
C VAL A 139 0.21 3.26 10.30
N LYS A 140 -0.46 2.19 10.72
CA LYS A 140 0.04 1.28 11.77
C LYS A 140 0.83 0.11 11.23
N PHE A 141 0.54 -0.32 10.01
CA PHE A 141 1.23 -1.42 9.38
C PHE A 141 1.39 -1.14 7.88
N VAL A 142 2.61 -1.25 7.37
CA VAL A 142 2.90 -1.08 5.95
C VAL A 142 3.65 -2.30 5.44
N THR A 143 3.16 -2.89 4.36
CA THR A 143 3.82 -4.00 3.67
C THR A 143 4.33 -3.53 2.32
N VAL A 144 5.65 -3.51 2.17
CA VAL A 144 6.30 -3.30 0.88
C VAL A 144 6.70 -4.64 0.30
N TYR A 145 6.07 -5.00 -0.82
CA TYR A 145 6.43 -6.17 -1.58
C TYR A 145 7.62 -5.84 -2.48
N PHE A 146 8.72 -6.58 -2.33
CA PHE A 146 9.94 -6.36 -3.11
C PHE A 146 9.78 -6.76 -4.59
N SER A 147 8.98 -7.79 -4.87
CA SER A 147 8.77 -8.32 -6.23
C SER A 147 7.37 -8.89 -6.39
N ASN A 148 6.92 -9.03 -7.64
CA ASN A 148 5.66 -9.70 -8.01
C ASN A 148 5.78 -11.22 -8.12
N SER A 149 6.97 -11.78 -7.89
CA SER A 149 7.23 -13.21 -7.87
C SER A 149 8.00 -13.56 -6.60
N ILE A 150 7.75 -14.73 -6.01
CA ILE A 150 8.52 -15.19 -4.85
C ILE A 150 10.00 -15.43 -5.21
N GLY A 151 10.26 -15.90 -6.44
CA GLY A 151 11.59 -16.19 -6.99
C GLY A 151 11.63 -15.92 -8.49
N GLY A 152 12.41 -16.68 -9.24
CA GLY A 152 12.40 -16.54 -10.70
C GLY A 152 13.46 -17.33 -11.44
N ARG A 153 13.54 -17.09 -12.74
CA ARG A 153 14.55 -17.64 -13.67
C ARG A 153 15.44 -16.54 -14.25
N SER A 154 15.48 -15.37 -13.62
CA SER A 154 16.22 -14.20 -14.06
C SER A 154 17.05 -13.65 -12.92
N ILE A 155 18.28 -13.24 -13.24
CA ILE A 155 19.21 -12.59 -12.31
C ILE A 155 19.05 -11.06 -12.27
N GLU A 156 18.11 -10.51 -13.04
CA GLU A 156 17.86 -9.06 -13.17
C GLU A 156 16.55 -8.63 -12.53
N LYS A 157 15.65 -9.58 -12.23
CA LYS A 157 14.38 -9.35 -11.56
C LYS A 157 13.85 -10.63 -10.94
N GLY A 158 13.27 -10.52 -9.75
CA GLY A 158 12.65 -11.64 -9.04
C GLY A 158 12.65 -11.42 -7.53
N GLY A 159 11.88 -12.24 -6.83
CA GLY A 159 11.87 -12.23 -5.36
C GLY A 159 13.08 -12.95 -4.76
N TRP A 160 13.08 -13.04 -3.43
CA TRP A 160 14.18 -13.56 -2.61
C TRP A 160 14.30 -15.08 -2.57
N ASP A 161 13.36 -15.80 -3.18
CA ASP A 161 13.45 -17.23 -3.30
C ASP A 161 14.47 -17.62 -4.40
N THR A 162 15.64 -18.06 -3.95
CA THR A 162 16.82 -18.32 -4.79
C THR A 162 17.16 -19.80 -4.92
N HIS A 163 16.24 -20.71 -4.59
CA HIS A 163 16.49 -22.15 -4.72
C HIS A 163 16.74 -22.61 -6.18
N GLY A 164 16.25 -21.84 -7.16
CA GLY A 164 16.46 -22.09 -8.58
C GLY A 164 15.47 -23.11 -9.17
N PHE A 165 15.22 -23.00 -10.47
CA PHE A 165 14.32 -23.86 -11.24
C PHE A 165 15.02 -24.37 -12.49
N ASP A 166 14.61 -25.53 -13.00
CA ASP A 166 15.09 -26.12 -14.28
C ASP A 166 16.62 -26.05 -14.42
N ASP A 167 17.34 -26.61 -13.43
CA ASP A 167 18.81 -26.65 -13.35
C ASP A 167 19.52 -25.28 -13.37
N THR A 168 18.77 -24.19 -13.16
CA THR A 168 19.31 -22.83 -13.09
C THR A 168 19.70 -22.46 -11.66
N ARG A 169 20.97 -22.12 -11.44
CA ARG A 169 21.46 -21.64 -10.13
C ARG A 169 21.06 -20.17 -9.92
N MET A 170 20.16 -19.91 -8.98
CA MET A 170 19.61 -18.56 -8.79
C MET A 170 20.38 -17.69 -7.78
N PHE A 171 21.39 -18.22 -7.08
CA PHE A 171 22.17 -17.42 -6.11
C PHE A 171 22.84 -16.18 -6.72
N GLU A 172 23.08 -16.16 -8.04
CA GLU A 172 23.68 -15.02 -8.73
C GLU A 172 22.81 -13.76 -8.73
N ILE A 173 21.49 -13.88 -8.54
CA ILE A 173 20.59 -12.72 -8.42
C ILE A 173 20.90 -11.88 -7.18
N ILE A 174 21.43 -12.51 -6.13
CA ILE A 174 21.67 -11.86 -4.84
C ILE A 174 22.64 -10.68 -4.98
N PRO A 175 23.90 -10.89 -5.44
CA PRO A 175 24.83 -9.78 -5.62
C PRO A 175 24.50 -8.88 -6.81
N LYS A 176 23.77 -9.38 -7.82
CA LYS A 176 23.49 -8.63 -9.06
C LYS A 176 22.27 -7.71 -8.95
N TYR A 177 21.29 -8.06 -8.13
CA TYR A 177 20.00 -7.37 -8.07
C TYR A 177 19.52 -7.11 -6.65
N HIS A 178 19.48 -8.12 -5.77
CA HIS A 178 18.89 -7.95 -4.43
C HIS A 178 19.73 -7.06 -3.51
N LEU A 179 21.02 -7.35 -3.36
CA LEU A 179 21.90 -6.62 -2.45
C LEU A 179 22.10 -5.17 -2.89
N PRO A 180 22.43 -4.83 -4.16
CA PRO A 180 22.64 -3.43 -4.53
C PRO A 180 21.46 -2.52 -4.20
N ILE A 181 20.23 -3.01 -4.38
CA ILE A 181 19.00 -2.27 -4.06
C ILE A 181 18.83 -2.18 -2.53
N THR A 182 18.95 -3.30 -1.83
CA THR A 182 18.67 -3.37 -0.38
C THR A 182 19.73 -2.67 0.46
N GLU A 183 21.01 -2.77 0.08
CA GLU A 183 22.15 -2.14 0.76
C GLU A 183 22.08 -0.60 0.68
N GLN A 184 21.42 -0.05 -0.34
CA GLN A 184 21.12 1.37 -0.39
C GLN A 184 19.85 1.72 0.40
N THR A 185 18.74 1.03 0.14
CA THR A 185 17.42 1.42 0.64
C THR A 185 17.26 1.16 2.15
N LEU A 186 17.64 -0.01 2.64
CA LEU A 186 17.33 -0.41 4.00
C LEU A 186 18.07 0.43 5.05
N PRO A 187 19.40 0.66 4.97
CA PRO A 187 20.09 1.55 5.90
C PRO A 187 19.52 2.96 5.89
N THR A 188 19.23 3.50 4.68
CA THR A 188 18.62 4.83 4.53
C THR A 188 17.29 4.92 5.25
N LEU A 189 16.42 3.91 5.13
CA LEU A 189 15.14 3.88 5.84
C LEU A 189 15.34 3.89 7.36
N LEU A 190 16.25 3.05 7.88
CA LEU A 190 16.50 2.95 9.32
C LEU A 190 17.04 4.27 9.88
N GLU A 191 18.00 4.88 9.18
CA GLU A 191 18.56 6.18 9.56
C GLU A 191 17.51 7.30 9.50
N ASP A 192 16.66 7.35 8.48
CA ASP A 192 15.59 8.36 8.34
C ASP A 192 14.53 8.18 9.44
N LEU A 193 14.16 6.94 9.78
CA LEU A 193 13.28 6.65 10.92
C LEU A 193 13.90 7.10 12.24
N GLN A 194 15.20 6.87 12.44
CA GLN A 194 15.90 7.32 13.64
C GLN A 194 15.98 8.85 13.74
N GLN A 195 16.32 9.53 12.64
CA GLN A 195 16.41 11.00 12.59
C GLN A 195 15.06 11.67 12.87
N ARG A 196 13.96 11.02 12.52
CA ARG A 196 12.60 11.50 12.77
C ARG A 196 12.02 11.08 14.12
N GLY A 197 12.76 10.30 14.91
CA GLY A 197 12.28 9.77 16.18
C GLY A 197 11.13 8.76 16.03
N LEU A 198 11.04 8.10 14.87
CA LEU A 198 10.04 7.05 14.60
C LEU A 198 10.57 5.65 14.88
N TYR A 199 11.90 5.49 15.00
CA TYR A 199 12.56 4.19 15.10
C TYR A 199 12.11 3.33 16.29
N ASP A 200 12.00 3.92 17.49
CA ASP A 200 11.65 3.16 18.69
C ASP A 200 10.16 2.73 18.74
N ASP A 201 9.32 3.41 17.95
CA ASP A 201 7.87 3.20 17.88
C ASP A 201 7.44 2.45 16.60
N THR A 202 8.39 1.96 15.81
CA THR A 202 8.17 1.25 14.53
C THR A 202 8.75 -0.16 14.55
#